data_AF-A0A930YYZ7-F1
#
_entry.id   AF-A0A930YYZ7-F1
#
_cell.length_a   1.000
_cell.length_b   1.000
_cell.length_c   1.000
_cell.angle_alpha   90.00
_cell.angle_beta   90.00
_cell.angle_gamma   90.00
#
_symmetry.space_group_name_H-M   'P 1'
#
loop_
_entity.id
_entity.type
_entity.pdbx_description
1 polymer ?
#
loop_
_entity_poly.entity_id
_entity_poly.type
_entity_poly.pdbx_seq_one_letter_code
_entity_poly.pdbx_strand_id
1 'polypeptide(L)'
;MTEEDEDRYRRAAHAMQSGVALDHARNGAHDATPKHLRVGVNSALVDSGALAELLIQKGVVTRDEYVKALADGMEREVDLYRERLGLGPNVELG
;
A
#
# COMPACT_ATOMS: atom_id res chain seq x y z
N MET A 1 16.14 21.32 4.63
CA MET A 1 14.71 20.98 4.83
C MET A 1 14.41 19.62 4.20
N THR A 2 14.69 19.43 2.90
CA THR A 2 14.60 18.11 2.23
C THR A 2 15.54 17.06 2.82
N GLU A 3 16.81 17.37 3.05
CA GLU A 3 17.79 16.41 3.62
C GLU A 3 17.39 15.93 5.03
N GLU A 4 16.79 16.78 5.86
CA GLU A 4 16.34 16.43 7.20
C GLU A 4 15.11 15.50 7.18
N ASP A 5 14.16 15.76 6.29
CA ASP A 5 12.98 14.92 6.09
C ASP A 5 13.34 13.58 5.43
N GLU A 6 14.30 13.55 4.50
CA GLU A 6 14.86 12.33 3.92
C GLU A 6 15.57 11.47 4.96
N ASP A 7 16.36 12.09 5.84
CA ASP A 7 17.00 11.42 6.96
C ASP A 7 15.97 10.86 7.95
N ARG A 8 14.92 11.63 8.24
CA ARG A 8 13.81 11.17 9.08
C ARG A 8 13.11 9.97 8.44
N TYR A 9 12.85 10.01 7.14
CA TYR A 9 12.29 8.90 6.38
C TYR A 9 13.17 7.65 6.47
N ARG A 10 14.49 7.78 6.21
CA ARG A 10 15.43 6.65 6.28
C ARG A 10 15.45 6.02 7.68
N ARG A 11 15.50 6.82 8.74
CA ARG A 11 15.43 6.31 10.12
C ARG A 11 14.11 5.59 10.40
N ALA A 12 12.99 6.14 9.95
CA ALA A 12 11.68 5.51 10.12
C ALA A 12 11.58 4.19 9.35
N ALA A 13 12.10 4.12 8.13
CA ALA A 13 12.12 2.89 7.32
C ALA A 13 12.96 1.78 7.98
N HIS A 14 14.12 2.12 8.54
CA HIS A 14 14.95 1.18 9.31
C HIS A 14 14.24 0.68 10.59
N ALA A 15 13.55 1.57 11.31
CA ALA A 15 12.77 1.19 12.48
C ALA A 15 11.61 0.25 12.11
N MET A 16 10.88 0.55 11.03
CA MET A 16 9.83 -0.31 10.48
C MET A 16 10.37 -1.70 10.11
N GLN A 17 11.52 -1.77 9.44
CA GLN A 17 12.17 -3.04 9.11
C GLN A 17 12.49 -3.87 10.35
N SER A 18 12.93 -3.22 11.43
CA SER A 18 13.20 -3.88 12.71
C SER A 18 11.91 -4.40 13.35
N GLY A 19 10.82 -3.63 13.27
CA GLY A 19 9.49 -4.03 13.70
C GLY A 19 8.96 -5.26 12.95
N VAL A 20 9.06 -5.25 11.61
CA VAL A 20 8.67 -6.39 10.76
C VAL A 20 9.47 -7.64 11.13
N ALA A 21 10.79 -7.51 11.31
CA ALA A 21 11.62 -8.64 11.71
C ALA A 21 11.22 -9.22 13.08
N LEU A 22 10.88 -8.35 14.04
CA LEU A 22 10.45 -8.77 15.37
C LEU A 22 9.08 -9.45 15.34
N ASP A 23 8.14 -8.92 14.55
CA ASP A 23 6.81 -9.48 14.37
C ASP A 23 6.88 -10.88 13.73
N HIS A 24 7.68 -11.04 12.68
CA HIS A 24 7.92 -12.34 12.05
C HIS A 24 8.54 -13.35 13.05
N ALA A 25 9.47 -12.90 13.88
CA ALA A 25 10.13 -13.76 14.86
C ALA A 25 9.22 -14.16 16.04
N ARG A 26 8.31 -13.28 16.47
CA ARG A 26 7.48 -13.48 17.67
C ARG A 26 6.10 -14.07 17.37
N ASN A 27 5.45 -13.56 16.33
CA ASN A 27 4.08 -13.87 15.98
C ASN A 27 3.99 -14.84 14.79
N GLY A 28 5.14 -15.25 14.25
CA GLY A 28 5.21 -16.21 13.16
C GLY A 28 4.48 -15.74 11.91
N ALA A 29 4.50 -14.42 11.62
CA ALA A 29 3.75 -13.81 10.53
C ALA A 29 3.71 -14.72 9.28
N HIS A 30 2.52 -15.28 9.00
CA HIS A 30 2.28 -16.28 7.97
C HIS A 30 1.85 -15.66 6.64
N ASP A 31 2.14 -14.37 6.41
CA ASP A 31 1.79 -13.68 5.16
C ASP A 31 2.59 -14.16 3.94
N ALA A 32 3.35 -15.25 4.10
CA ALA A 32 4.18 -15.92 3.11
C ALA A 32 5.25 -15.03 2.47
N THR A 33 5.54 -13.85 3.03
CA THR A 33 6.51 -12.92 2.46
C THR A 33 7.80 -12.86 3.27
N PRO A 34 8.98 -13.01 2.64
CA PRO A 34 10.24 -12.64 3.28
C PRO A 34 10.21 -11.21 3.82
N LYS A 35 10.85 -10.95 4.97
CA LYS A 35 10.84 -9.64 5.66
C LYS A 35 11.08 -8.43 4.75
N HIS A 36 11.97 -8.58 3.75
CA HIS A 36 12.34 -7.50 2.84
C HIS A 36 11.20 -7.17 1.84
N LEU A 37 10.40 -8.15 1.45
CA LEU A 37 9.21 -7.92 0.62
C LEU A 37 8.15 -7.15 1.42
N ARG A 38 7.89 -7.55 2.67
CA ARG A 38 6.92 -6.83 3.53
C ARG A 38 7.33 -5.38 3.78
N VAL A 39 8.62 -5.15 4.04
CA VAL A 39 9.16 -3.78 4.17
C VAL A 39 8.97 -3.00 2.88
N GLY A 40 9.28 -3.58 1.73
CA GLY A 40 9.06 -2.94 0.43
C GLY A 40 7.61 -2.57 0.16
N VAL A 41 6.67 -3.50 0.42
CA VAL A 41 5.22 -3.25 0.29
C VAL A 41 4.78 -2.11 1.21
N ASN A 42 5.16 -2.16 2.49
CA ASN A 42 4.81 -1.09 3.42
C ASN A 42 5.37 0.27 2.99
N SER A 43 6.62 0.31 2.49
CA SER A 43 7.21 1.53 1.94
C SER A 43 6.44 2.06 0.73
N ALA A 44 6.01 1.20 -0.20
CA ALA A 44 5.21 1.61 -1.35
C ALA A 44 3.82 2.14 -0.95
N LEU A 45 3.20 1.55 0.07
CA LEU A 45 1.93 2.04 0.64
C LEU A 45 2.09 3.40 1.31
N VAL A 46 3.18 3.61 2.07
CA VAL A 46 3.49 4.90 2.68
C VAL A 46 3.71 5.97 1.61
N ASP A 47 4.47 5.67 0.56
CA ASP A 47 4.73 6.60 -0.53
C ASP A 47 3.42 7.02 -1.25
N SER A 48 2.60 6.04 -1.63
CA SER A 48 1.31 6.29 -2.27
C SER A 48 0.37 7.11 -1.38
N GLY A 49 0.32 6.79 -0.08
CA GLY A 49 -0.49 7.52 0.90
C GLY A 49 0.01 8.96 1.14
N ALA A 50 1.33 9.16 1.20
CA ALA A 50 1.93 10.48 1.36
C ALA A 50 1.65 11.39 0.15
N LEU A 51 1.73 10.84 -1.06
CA LEU A 51 1.37 11.57 -2.28
C LEU A 51 -0.11 11.96 -2.29
N ALA A 52 -1.01 11.02 -1.98
CA ALA A 52 -2.44 11.30 -1.92
C ALA A 52 -2.77 12.38 -0.88
N GLU A 53 -2.20 12.29 0.32
CA GLU A 53 -2.38 13.27 1.38
C GLU A 53 -1.86 14.66 0.96
N LEU A 54 -0.69 14.72 0.31
CA LEU A 54 -0.16 15.98 -0.21
C LEU A 54 -1.11 16.62 -1.23
N LEU A 55 -1.66 15.83 -2.17
CA LEU A 55 -2.60 16.33 -3.18
C LEU A 55 -3.90 16.84 -2.54
N ILE A 56 -4.41 16.14 -1.53
CA ILE A 56 -5.59 16.57 -0.76
C ILE A 56 -5.31 17.88 -0.02
N GLN A 57 -4.18 17.97 0.68
CA GLN A 57 -3.80 19.18 1.42
C GLN A 57 -3.58 20.39 0.51
N LYS A 58 -3.14 20.17 -0.73
CA LYS A 58 -3.02 21.21 -1.75
C LYS A 58 -4.35 21.56 -2.43
N GLY A 59 -5.43 20.84 -2.12
CA GLY A 59 -6.75 21.04 -2.71
C GLY A 59 -6.82 20.64 -4.18
N VAL A 60 -5.90 19.80 -4.66
CA VAL A 60 -5.87 19.32 -6.05
C VAL A 60 -6.95 18.26 -6.27
N VAL A 61 -7.18 17.42 -5.26
CA VAL A 61 -8.29 16.45 -5.20
C VAL A 61 -8.92 16.52 -3.81
N THR A 62 -10.19 16.14 -3.72
CA THR A 62 -10.90 15.95 -2.46
C THR A 62 -10.67 14.55 -1.91
N ARG A 63 -10.93 14.37 -0.62
CA ARG A 63 -10.93 13.04 0.02
C ARG A 63 -11.96 12.11 -0.63
N ASP A 64 -13.12 12.63 -1.03
CA ASP A 64 -14.18 11.84 -1.65
C ASP A 64 -13.76 11.35 -3.05
N GLU A 65 -13.11 12.20 -3.85
CA GLU A 65 -12.54 11.80 -5.14
C GLU A 65 -11.46 10.74 -4.99
N TYR A 66 -10.59 10.86 -3.98
CA TYR A 66 -9.57 9.85 -3.67
C TYR A 66 -10.20 8.50 -3.29
N VAL A 67 -11.19 8.49 -2.40
CA VAL A 67 -11.89 7.26 -1.98
C VAL A 67 -12.62 6.63 -3.15
N LYS A 68 -13.30 7.43 -3.99
CA LYS A 68 -13.94 6.94 -5.21
C LYS A 68 -12.93 6.30 -6.16
N ALA A 69 -11.80 6.96 -6.41
CA ALA A 69 -10.76 6.42 -7.30
C ALA A 69 -10.17 5.10 -6.78
N LEU A 70 -10.03 4.93 -5.45
CA LEU A 70 -9.63 3.65 -4.84
C LEU A 70 -10.67 2.55 -5.09
N ALA A 71 -11.97 2.85 -4.89
CA ALA A 71 -13.04 1.89 -5.13
C ALA A 71 -13.07 1.46 -6.61
N ASP A 72 -13.11 2.42 -7.53
CA ASP A 72 -13.08 2.17 -8.97
C ASP A 72 -11.82 1.36 -9.36
N GLY A 73 -10.68 1.61 -8.70
CA GLY A 73 -9.43 0.88 -8.91
C GLY A 73 -9.50 -0.58 -8.47
N MET A 74 -10.07 -0.85 -7.31
CA MET A 74 -10.24 -2.22 -6.81
C MET A 74 -11.23 -3.02 -7.65
N GLU A 75 -12.32 -2.39 -8.10
CA GLU A 75 -13.28 -3.03 -9.02
C GLU A 75 -12.63 -3.42 -10.35
N ARG A 76 -11.82 -2.51 -10.92
CA ARG A 76 -11.02 -2.84 -12.12
C ARG A 76 -10.07 -3.99 -11.89
N GLU A 77 -9.42 -4.06 -10.73
CA GLU A 77 -8.54 -5.19 -10.40
C GLU A 77 -9.33 -6.51 -10.39
N VAL A 78 -10.51 -6.54 -9.76
CA VAL A 78 -11.38 -7.72 -9.80
C VAL A 78 -11.72 -8.13 -11.23
N ASP A 79 -12.04 -7.17 -12.10
CA ASP A 79 -12.35 -7.44 -13.50
C ASP A 79 -11.14 -8.00 -14.27
N LEU A 80 -9.93 -7.48 -14.02
CA LEU A 80 -8.70 -8.02 -14.60
C LEU A 80 -8.45 -9.47 -14.16
N TYR A 81 -8.75 -9.81 -12.90
CA TYR A 81 -8.69 -11.19 -12.42
C TYR A 81 -9.73 -12.08 -13.09
N ARG A 82 -10.97 -11.59 -13.27
CA ARG A 82 -12.02 -12.32 -14.01
C ARG A 82 -11.57 -12.64 -15.42
N GLU A 83 -11.04 -11.65 -16.15
CA GLU A 83 -10.52 -11.83 -17.50
C GLU A 83 -9.39 -12.86 -17.51
N ARG A 84 -8.40 -12.70 -16.63
CA ARG A 84 -7.24 -13.60 -16.55
C ARG A 84 -7.61 -15.05 -16.23
N LEU A 85 -8.68 -15.25 -15.46
CA LEU A 85 -9.18 -16.58 -15.08
C LEU A 85 -10.27 -17.12 -16.03
N GLY A 86 -10.68 -16.34 -17.04
CA GLY A 86 -11.74 -16.73 -17.99
C GLY A 86 -13.14 -16.80 -17.38
N LEU A 87 -13.40 -16.02 -16.33
CA LEU A 87 -14.68 -16.01 -15.62
C LEU A 87 -15.68 -15.05 -16.27
N GLY A 88 -16.97 -15.40 -16.21
CA GLY A 88 -18.04 -14.51 -16.66
C GLY A 88 -18.25 -13.32 -15.71
N PRO A 89 -18.89 -12.23 -16.18
CA PRO A 89 -19.06 -11.00 -15.41
C PRO A 89 -19.91 -11.16 -14.14
N ASN A 90 -20.74 -12.22 -14.09
CA ASN A 90 -21.63 -12.51 -12.96
C ASN A 90 -21.00 -13.45 -11.92
N VAL A 91 -19.73 -13.84 -12.09
CA VAL A 91 -19.02 -14.67 -11.10
C VAL A 91 -18.49 -13.77 -9.99
N GLU A 92 -18.96 -14.00 -8.77
CA GLU A 92 -18.47 -13.33 -7.57
C GLU A 92 -17.10 -13.88 -7.16
N LEU A 93 -16.16 -12.97 -6.94
CA LEU A 93 -14.81 -13.23 -6.44
C LEU A 93 -14.71 -12.65 -5.02
N GLY A 94 -15.35 -13.31 -4.05
CA GLY A 94 -15.37 -12.87 -2.65
C GLY A 94 -16.71 -13.12 -1.98
#